data_AF-A0A960BHY6-F1
#
_entry.id   AF-A0A960BHY6-F1
#
_cell.length_a   1.000
_cell.length_b   1.000
_cell.length_c   1.000
_cell.angle_alpha   90.00
_cell.angle_beta   90.00
_cell.angle_gamma   90.00
#
_symmetry.space_group_name_H-M   'P 1'
#
loop_
_entity.id
_entity.type
_entity.pdbx_description
1 polymer ?
#
loop_
_entity_poly.entity_id
_entity_poly.type
_entity_poly.pdbx_seq_one_letter_code
_entity_poly.pdbx_strand_id
1 'polypeptide(L)'
;MGLTAYGKFQKLRRAKHQCRAMGFRGSTADINHLNSRMRVAQSFRGIQLEGFTRQTIQGYNGLFQLFLTHSAVERYCDIFGYKVYGLQEVMAPYDPQPVVATFVDLDRDQRFYTFLHERVNAQLQLNLAACLCGDDVNVAHLSAAIRHIFAHGYLAAHANRASPAKVYAMCMAVSDFLLSFVDQEFSAKVDAYCAAVGFESQ
;
A
#
# COMPACT_ATOMS: atom_id res chain seq x y z
N MET A 1 7.55 -4.41 -12.21
CA MET A 1 7.47 -5.88 -12.09
C MET A 1 6.13 -6.21 -11.44
N GLY A 2 5.85 -7.44 -11.03
CA GLY A 2 4.65 -7.77 -10.25
C GLY A 2 5.07 -8.29 -8.89
N LEU A 3 4.34 -9.28 -8.36
CA LEU A 3 4.81 -10.07 -7.23
C LEU A 3 6.03 -10.92 -7.65
N THR A 4 7.11 -10.89 -6.88
CA THR A 4 8.38 -11.56 -7.15
C THR A 4 8.20 -13.08 -7.23
N ALA A 5 7.56 -13.69 -6.24
CA ALA A 5 7.31 -15.13 -6.23
C ALA A 5 6.15 -15.58 -7.14
N TYR A 6 5.55 -14.71 -7.95
CA TYR A 6 4.39 -15.07 -8.79
C TYR A 6 4.71 -16.18 -9.79
N GLY A 7 5.92 -16.18 -10.35
CA GLY A 7 6.37 -17.25 -11.26
C GLY A 7 6.38 -18.63 -10.57
N LYS A 8 6.89 -18.69 -9.33
CA LYS A 8 6.87 -19.92 -8.51
C LYS A 8 5.44 -20.35 -8.19
N PHE A 9 4.60 -19.41 -7.77
CA PHE A 9 3.18 -19.66 -7.54
C PHE A 9 2.49 -20.27 -8.78
N GLN A 10 2.73 -19.73 -9.98
CA GLN A 10 2.15 -20.28 -11.21
C GLN A 10 2.64 -21.71 -11.50
N LYS A 11 3.92 -22.03 -11.23
CA LYS A 11 4.45 -23.40 -11.35
C LYS A 11 3.75 -24.36 -10.39
N LEU A 12 3.58 -23.98 -9.11
CA LEU A 12 2.81 -24.75 -8.13
C LEU A 12 1.37 -25.02 -8.59
N ARG A 13 0.71 -24.00 -9.16
CA ARG A 13 -0.65 -24.14 -9.69
C ARG A 13 -0.72 -25.12 -10.87
N ARG A 14 0.27 -25.10 -11.78
CA ARG A 14 0.35 -26.08 -12.88
C ARG A 14 0.59 -27.51 -12.39
N ALA A 15 1.36 -27.66 -11.31
CA ALA A 15 1.54 -28.92 -10.60
C ALA A 15 0.33 -29.29 -9.70
N LYS A 16 -0.82 -28.62 -9.86
CA LYS A 16 -2.10 -28.89 -9.18
C LYS A 16 -2.10 -28.65 -7.65
N HIS A 17 -1.12 -27.94 -7.10
CA HIS A 17 -1.14 -27.54 -5.69
C HIS A 17 -2.23 -26.51 -5.41
N GLN A 18 -2.96 -26.65 -4.31
CA GLN A 18 -4.09 -25.79 -3.95
C GLN A 18 -3.65 -24.50 -3.24
N CYS A 19 -4.28 -23.36 -3.53
CA CYS A 19 -3.97 -22.08 -2.85
C CYS A 19 -4.14 -22.18 -1.33
N ARG A 20 -5.17 -22.89 -0.87
CA ARG A 20 -5.39 -23.14 0.58
C ARG A 20 -4.27 -23.92 1.22
N ALA A 21 -3.65 -24.87 0.50
CA ALA A 21 -2.51 -25.62 1.01
C ALA A 21 -1.26 -24.73 1.19
N MET A 22 -1.13 -23.68 0.37
CA MET A 22 -0.11 -22.64 0.52
C MET A 22 -0.47 -21.62 1.63
N GLY A 23 -1.63 -21.77 2.28
CA GLY A 23 -2.10 -20.86 3.33
C GLY A 23 -2.72 -19.56 2.83
N PHE A 24 -3.13 -19.49 1.56
CA PHE A 24 -3.96 -18.40 1.05
C PHE A 24 -5.45 -18.71 1.27
N ARG A 25 -6.23 -17.72 1.70
CA ARG A 25 -7.70 -17.79 1.75
C ARG A 25 -8.32 -17.49 0.38
N GLY A 26 -7.65 -16.66 -0.41
CA GLY A 26 -8.06 -16.29 -1.77
C GLY A 26 -7.89 -17.42 -2.80
N SER A 27 -8.60 -17.26 -3.92
CA SER A 27 -8.50 -18.13 -5.10
C SER A 27 -7.29 -17.78 -5.97
N THR A 28 -7.01 -18.61 -6.99
CA THR A 28 -6.03 -18.26 -8.04
C THR A 28 -6.39 -16.94 -8.73
N ALA A 29 -7.68 -16.68 -8.95
CA ALA A 29 -8.13 -15.45 -9.60
C ALA A 29 -7.81 -14.22 -8.73
N ASP A 30 -8.00 -14.32 -7.41
CA ASP A 30 -7.66 -13.25 -6.48
C ASP A 30 -6.17 -12.94 -6.50
N ILE A 31 -5.31 -13.98 -6.50
CA ILE A 31 -3.85 -13.81 -6.58
C ILE A 31 -3.44 -13.19 -7.93
N ASN A 32 -4.09 -13.56 -9.03
CA ASN A 32 -3.86 -12.93 -10.34
C ASN A 32 -4.26 -11.45 -10.34
N HIS A 33 -5.36 -11.09 -9.66
CA HIS A 33 -5.78 -9.70 -9.48
C HIS A 33 -4.81 -8.91 -8.62
N LEU A 34 -4.32 -9.48 -7.51
CA LEU A 34 -3.27 -8.87 -6.69
C LEU A 34 -2.02 -8.60 -7.53
N ASN A 35 -1.51 -9.63 -8.25
CA ASN A 35 -0.35 -9.46 -9.11
C ASN A 35 -0.56 -8.36 -10.17
N SER A 36 -1.74 -8.30 -10.78
CA SER A 36 -2.07 -7.26 -11.75
C SER A 36 -2.04 -5.86 -11.14
N ARG A 37 -2.58 -5.67 -9.93
CA ARG A 37 -2.56 -4.38 -9.22
C ARG A 37 -1.15 -3.99 -8.78
N MET A 38 -0.37 -4.94 -8.26
CA MET A 38 1.05 -4.74 -7.95
C MET A 38 1.81 -4.28 -9.21
N ARG A 39 1.56 -4.92 -10.36
CA ARG A 39 2.16 -4.53 -11.64
C ARG A 39 1.81 -3.11 -12.05
N VAL A 40 0.54 -2.73 -11.98
CA VAL A 40 0.10 -1.37 -12.30
C VAL A 40 0.76 -0.36 -11.37
N ALA A 41 0.73 -0.58 -10.05
CA ALA A 41 1.32 0.35 -9.07
C ALA A 41 2.84 0.50 -9.28
N GLN A 42 3.59 -0.59 -9.45
CA GLN A 42 5.04 -0.52 -9.67
C GLN A 42 5.44 0.03 -11.05
N SER A 43 4.52 -0.04 -12.03
CA SER A 43 4.77 0.42 -13.40
C SER A 43 4.19 1.81 -13.68
N PHE A 44 3.56 2.43 -12.69
CA PHE A 44 3.07 3.80 -12.81
C PHE A 44 4.27 4.74 -13.03
N ARG A 45 4.13 5.67 -13.98
CA ARG A 45 5.18 6.64 -14.36
C ARG A 45 4.68 8.09 -14.29
N GLY A 46 3.57 8.30 -13.60
CA GLY A 46 2.91 9.59 -13.49
C GLY A 46 1.83 9.80 -14.55
N ILE A 47 0.99 10.80 -14.29
CA ILE A 47 -0.04 11.29 -15.21
C ILE A 47 0.52 12.42 -16.09
N GLN A 48 -0.11 12.61 -17.24
CA GLN A 48 0.13 13.74 -18.12
C GLN A 48 -1.08 14.67 -18.04
N LEU A 49 -0.86 15.92 -17.63
CA LEU A 49 -1.91 16.92 -17.50
C LEU A 49 -1.50 18.21 -18.21
N GLU A 50 -2.33 18.67 -19.13
CA GLU A 50 -2.14 19.94 -19.83
C GLU A 50 -2.59 21.13 -18.97
N GLY A 51 -1.86 22.24 -19.01
CA GLY A 51 -2.18 23.45 -18.26
C GLY A 51 -1.82 23.42 -16.77
N PHE A 52 -1.21 22.34 -16.27
CA PHE A 52 -0.78 22.22 -14.88
C PHE A 52 0.74 22.45 -14.73
N THR A 53 1.14 23.02 -13.59
CA THR A 53 2.55 23.14 -13.25
C THR A 53 3.16 21.77 -12.92
N ARG A 54 4.47 21.63 -13.14
CA ARG A 54 5.21 20.39 -12.79
C ARG A 54 5.04 20.00 -11.33
N GLN A 55 5.02 20.98 -10.43
CA GLN A 55 4.83 20.76 -9.00
C GLN A 55 3.44 20.20 -8.68
N THR A 56 2.40 20.75 -9.31
CA THR A 56 1.03 20.24 -9.14
C THR A 56 0.90 18.81 -9.68
N ILE A 57 1.46 18.53 -10.86
CA ILE A 57 1.51 17.18 -11.44
C ILE A 57 2.23 16.21 -10.51
N GLN A 58 3.34 16.64 -9.90
CA GLN A 58 4.09 15.82 -8.93
C GLN A 58 3.23 15.45 -7.71
N GLY A 59 2.49 16.40 -7.14
CA GLY A 59 1.56 16.10 -6.04
C GLY A 59 0.50 15.07 -6.44
N TYR A 60 -0.12 15.23 -7.61
CA TYR A 60 -1.07 14.25 -8.13
C TYR A 60 -0.44 12.88 -8.40
N ASN A 61 0.80 12.83 -8.90
CA ASN A 61 1.51 11.57 -9.09
C ASN A 61 1.64 10.79 -7.77
N GLY A 62 1.92 11.49 -6.66
CA GLY A 62 1.97 10.86 -5.34
C GLY A 62 0.61 10.29 -4.93
N LEU A 63 -0.46 11.08 -5.08
CA LEU A 63 -1.82 10.65 -4.74
C LEU A 63 -2.27 9.45 -5.59
N PHE A 64 -2.02 9.47 -6.90
CA PHE A 64 -2.33 8.34 -7.79
C PHE A 64 -1.50 7.10 -7.47
N GLN A 65 -0.19 7.26 -7.20
CA GLN A 65 0.66 6.14 -6.79
C GLN A 65 0.11 5.46 -5.54
N LEU A 66 -0.21 6.24 -4.51
CA LEU A 66 -0.75 5.72 -3.25
C LEU A 66 -2.12 5.09 -3.45
N PHE A 67 -2.99 5.68 -4.26
CA PHE A 67 -4.29 5.11 -4.60
C PHE A 67 -4.14 3.72 -5.25
N LEU A 68 -3.26 3.59 -6.24
CA LEU A 68 -2.98 2.32 -6.92
C LEU A 68 -2.42 1.29 -5.93
N THR A 69 -1.46 1.69 -5.11
CA THR A 69 -0.85 0.85 -4.07
C THR A 69 -1.87 0.38 -3.04
N HIS A 70 -2.70 1.26 -2.49
CA HIS A 70 -3.72 0.90 -1.51
C HIS A 70 -4.69 -0.13 -2.08
N SER A 71 -5.03 -0.02 -3.36
CA SER A 71 -5.88 -0.98 -4.04
C SER A 71 -5.27 -2.40 -4.11
N ALA A 72 -3.92 -2.51 -4.13
CA ALA A 72 -3.23 -3.80 -4.02
C ALA A 72 -3.25 -4.31 -2.57
N VAL A 73 -3.07 -3.43 -1.57
CA VAL A 73 -3.18 -3.77 -0.14
C VAL A 73 -4.56 -4.32 0.21
N GLU A 74 -5.65 -3.75 -0.34
CA GLU A 74 -7.00 -4.28 -0.17
C GLU A 74 -7.11 -5.72 -0.68
N ARG A 75 -6.55 -6.02 -1.85
CA ARG A 75 -6.55 -7.40 -2.39
C ARG A 75 -5.68 -8.33 -1.56
N TYR A 76 -4.53 -7.87 -1.07
CA TYR A 76 -3.69 -8.63 -0.16
C TYR A 76 -4.46 -9.00 1.11
N CYS A 77 -5.15 -8.05 1.73
CA CYS A 77 -5.97 -8.30 2.92
C CYS A 77 -7.01 -9.39 2.67
N ASP A 78 -7.73 -9.33 1.53
CA ASP A 78 -8.72 -10.35 1.18
C ASP A 78 -8.09 -11.74 0.99
N ILE A 79 -6.93 -11.83 0.34
CA ILE A 79 -6.23 -13.11 0.07
C ILE A 79 -5.72 -13.76 1.36
N PHE A 80 -5.24 -12.97 2.31
CA PHE A 80 -4.69 -13.46 3.58
C PHE A 80 -5.73 -13.50 4.71
N GLY A 81 -6.88 -12.86 4.52
CA GLY A 81 -7.94 -12.76 5.51
C GLY A 81 -7.67 -11.74 6.62
N TYR A 82 -6.88 -10.72 6.32
CA TYR A 82 -6.62 -9.60 7.21
C TYR A 82 -7.66 -8.49 7.00
N LYS A 83 -7.74 -7.60 7.99
CA LYS A 83 -8.37 -6.29 7.82
C LYS A 83 -7.26 -5.26 7.69
N VAL A 84 -7.44 -4.26 6.83
CA VAL A 84 -6.49 -3.16 6.64
C VAL A 84 -6.08 -2.52 7.98
N TYR A 85 -7.04 -2.38 8.90
CA TYR A 85 -6.81 -1.80 10.22
C TYR A 85 -6.11 -2.71 11.23
N GLY A 86 -5.92 -3.99 10.89
CA GLY A 86 -5.26 -4.98 11.74
C GLY A 86 -3.87 -5.39 11.24
N LEU A 87 -3.24 -4.60 10.38
CA LEU A 87 -1.95 -4.95 9.77
C LEU A 87 -0.74 -4.59 10.65
N GLN A 88 -0.92 -3.89 11.77
CA GLN A 88 0.19 -3.46 12.63
C GLN A 88 1.14 -4.60 13.02
N GLU A 89 0.60 -5.69 13.56
CA GLU A 89 1.41 -6.85 14.00
C GLU A 89 2.05 -7.57 12.81
N VAL A 90 1.36 -7.63 11.67
CA VAL A 90 1.86 -8.27 10.44
C VAL A 90 2.99 -7.44 9.82
N MET A 91 2.93 -6.11 9.94
CA MET A 91 3.94 -5.19 9.44
C MET A 91 5.14 -5.05 10.36
N ALA A 92 5.02 -5.37 11.66
CA ALA A 92 6.08 -5.16 12.63
C ALA A 92 7.47 -5.74 12.22
N PRO A 93 7.57 -6.93 11.60
CA PRO A 93 8.86 -7.46 11.13
C PRO A 93 9.53 -6.66 10.00
N TYR A 94 8.80 -5.74 9.37
CA TYR A 94 9.24 -4.96 8.21
C TYR A 94 9.66 -3.53 8.55
N ASP A 95 9.75 -3.19 9.85
CA ASP A 95 10.16 -1.87 10.35
C ASP A 95 9.34 -0.71 9.74
N PRO A 96 8.02 -0.62 10.02
CA PRO A 96 7.17 0.45 9.50
C PRO A 96 7.45 1.84 10.12
N GLN A 97 8.12 1.90 11.27
CA GLN A 97 8.35 3.12 12.06
C GLN A 97 8.95 4.27 11.24
N PRO A 98 10.00 4.06 10.42
CA PRO A 98 10.63 5.15 9.66
C PRO A 98 9.68 5.79 8.64
N VAL A 99 8.69 5.05 8.14
CA VAL A 99 7.70 5.56 7.17
C VAL A 99 6.74 6.53 7.85
N VAL A 100 6.26 6.17 9.04
CA VAL A 100 5.39 7.05 9.84
C VAL A 100 6.17 8.29 10.28
N ALA A 101 7.40 8.13 10.76
CA ALA A 101 8.27 9.25 11.11
C ALA A 101 8.50 10.19 9.92
N THR A 102 8.78 9.64 8.73
CA THR A 102 8.93 10.40 7.48
C THR A 102 7.67 11.21 7.16
N PHE A 103 6.48 10.62 7.35
CA PHE A 103 5.21 11.31 7.14
C PHE A 103 5.07 12.52 8.08
N VAL A 104 5.32 12.31 9.38
CA VAL A 104 5.28 13.36 10.42
C VAL A 104 6.28 14.47 10.12
N ASP A 105 7.51 14.12 9.75
CA ASP A 105 8.59 15.08 9.47
C ASP A 105 8.32 15.94 8.23
N LEU A 106 7.70 15.38 7.20
CA LEU A 106 7.37 16.12 5.98
C LEU A 106 6.21 17.09 6.22
N ASP A 107 5.26 16.74 7.09
CA ASP A 107 4.09 17.54 7.44
C ASP A 107 4.17 18.16 8.85
N ARG A 108 5.33 18.72 9.22
CA ARG A 108 5.53 19.41 10.52
C ARG A 108 4.49 20.48 10.86
N ASP A 109 3.97 21.17 9.85
CA ASP A 109 2.93 22.20 10.01
C ASP A 109 1.52 21.59 10.09
N GLN A 110 1.41 20.25 10.03
CA GLN A 110 0.20 19.44 10.05
C GLN A 110 -0.86 19.87 9.02
N ARG A 111 -0.45 20.45 7.90
CA ARG A 111 -1.38 20.98 6.90
C ARG A 111 -2.11 19.84 6.21
N PHE A 112 -1.36 18.84 5.77
CA PHE A 112 -1.91 17.69 5.06
C PHE A 112 -2.70 16.81 6.02
N TYR A 113 -2.17 16.54 7.20
CA TYR A 113 -2.87 15.83 8.27
C TYR A 113 -4.21 16.49 8.61
N THR A 114 -4.22 17.79 8.91
CA THR A 114 -5.45 18.51 9.28
C THR A 114 -6.49 18.37 8.16
N PHE A 115 -6.07 18.50 6.90
CA PHE A 115 -6.96 18.34 5.77
C PHE A 115 -7.60 16.95 5.69
N LEU A 116 -6.79 15.90 5.90
CA LEU A 116 -7.26 14.52 5.92
C LEU A 116 -8.20 14.29 7.11
N HIS A 117 -7.75 14.63 8.33
CA HIS A 117 -8.45 14.39 9.57
C HIS A 117 -9.85 15.01 9.58
N GLU A 118 -9.99 16.25 9.11
CA GLU A 118 -11.29 16.94 9.03
C GLU A 118 -12.31 16.27 8.09
N ARG A 119 -11.88 15.41 7.17
CA ARG A 119 -12.72 14.91 6.07
C ARG A 119 -12.87 13.39 6.04
N VAL A 120 -12.11 12.66 6.85
CA VAL A 120 -12.28 11.21 7.00
C VAL A 120 -13.31 10.88 8.06
N ASN A 121 -13.81 9.63 8.07
CA ASN A 121 -14.71 9.16 9.11
C ASN A 121 -14.02 9.02 10.49
N ALA A 122 -14.80 8.88 11.56
CA ALA A 122 -14.31 8.84 12.94
C ALA A 122 -13.26 7.73 13.20
N GLN A 123 -13.39 6.55 12.58
CA GLN A 123 -12.40 5.49 12.75
C GLN A 123 -11.05 5.89 12.12
N LEU A 124 -11.07 6.46 10.93
CA LEU A 124 -9.87 6.93 10.25
C LEU A 124 -9.24 8.14 10.97
N GLN A 125 -10.04 8.99 11.61
CA GLN A 125 -9.54 10.07 12.46
C GLN A 125 -8.68 9.53 13.61
N LEU A 126 -9.21 8.55 14.36
CA LEU A 126 -8.49 7.89 15.45
C LEU A 126 -7.20 7.22 14.97
N ASN A 127 -7.28 6.48 13.86
CA ASN A 127 -6.13 5.79 13.29
C ASN A 127 -5.02 6.76 12.83
N LEU A 128 -5.40 7.87 12.18
CA LEU A 128 -4.44 8.91 11.79
C LEU A 128 -3.79 9.58 13.00
N ALA A 129 -4.57 9.89 14.03
CA ALA A 129 -4.06 10.49 15.25
C ALA A 129 -3.06 9.57 15.96
N ALA A 130 -3.37 8.28 16.06
CA ALA A 130 -2.47 7.28 16.64
C ALA A 130 -1.14 7.19 15.88
N CYS A 131 -1.16 7.24 14.54
CA CYS A 131 0.06 7.30 13.75
C CYS A 131 0.88 8.57 14.01
N LEU A 132 0.24 9.74 14.14
CA LEU A 132 0.98 10.97 14.42
C LEU A 132 1.59 11.01 15.83
N CYS A 133 0.91 10.44 16.82
CA CYS A 133 1.40 10.37 18.19
C CYS A 133 2.52 9.32 18.37
N GLY A 134 2.73 8.44 17.38
CA GLY A 134 3.66 7.32 17.47
C GLY A 134 3.10 6.11 18.23
N ASP A 135 1.81 6.13 18.57
CA ASP A 135 1.12 5.03 19.25
C ASP A 135 0.80 3.86 18.29
N ASP A 136 0.76 4.14 16.98
CA ASP A 136 0.47 3.16 15.94
C ASP A 136 1.41 3.33 14.73
N VAL A 137 1.95 2.21 14.27
CA VAL A 137 2.88 2.14 13.13
C VAL A 137 2.24 1.49 11.90
N ASN A 138 0.93 1.26 11.89
CA ASN A 138 0.23 0.70 10.75
C ASN A 138 0.18 1.70 9.60
N VAL A 139 1.17 1.62 8.70
CA VAL A 139 1.27 2.45 7.49
C VAL A 139 0.01 2.37 6.61
N ALA A 140 -0.76 1.28 6.70
CA ALA A 140 -2.01 1.16 5.96
C ALA A 140 -3.07 2.18 6.41
N HIS A 141 -3.03 2.67 7.66
CA HIS A 141 -3.91 3.74 8.14
C HIS A 141 -3.72 5.05 7.38
N LEU A 142 -2.46 5.44 7.15
CA LEU A 142 -2.12 6.61 6.33
C LEU A 142 -2.68 6.46 4.91
N SER A 143 -2.44 5.29 4.29
CA SER A 143 -2.91 5.04 2.94
C SER A 143 -4.44 5.00 2.82
N ALA A 144 -5.14 4.45 3.81
CA ALA A 144 -6.60 4.37 3.83
C ALA A 144 -7.24 5.76 3.91
N ALA A 145 -6.71 6.64 4.75
CA ALA A 145 -7.18 8.02 4.87
C ALA A 145 -6.99 8.81 3.57
N ILE A 146 -5.79 8.75 2.98
CA ILE A 146 -5.49 9.46 1.73
C ILE A 146 -6.37 8.94 0.59
N ARG A 147 -6.48 7.61 0.45
CA ARG A 147 -7.37 6.97 -0.54
C ARG A 147 -8.82 7.40 -0.34
N HIS A 148 -9.31 7.47 0.90
CA HIS A 148 -10.68 7.88 1.19
C HIS A 148 -10.96 9.29 0.66
N ILE A 149 -10.13 10.27 1.00
CA ILE A 149 -10.35 11.67 0.58
C ILE A 149 -10.12 11.86 -0.93
N PHE A 150 -9.13 11.17 -1.50
CA PHE A 150 -8.87 11.23 -2.94
C PHE A 150 -10.01 10.63 -3.76
N ALA A 151 -10.51 9.45 -3.37
CA ALA A 151 -11.62 8.79 -4.07
C ALA A 151 -12.93 9.58 -3.99
N HIS A 152 -13.14 10.36 -2.93
CA HIS A 152 -14.29 11.26 -2.80
C HIS A 152 -14.11 12.60 -3.55
N GLY A 153 -12.97 12.81 -4.22
CA GLY A 153 -12.73 13.99 -5.06
C GLY A 153 -12.34 15.25 -4.28
N TYR A 154 -12.12 15.15 -2.96
CA TYR A 154 -11.77 16.29 -2.13
C TYR A 154 -10.25 16.58 -2.12
N LEU A 155 -9.41 15.56 -2.36
CA LEU A 155 -7.97 15.71 -2.24
C LEU A 155 -7.34 16.26 -3.53
N ALA A 156 -6.72 17.42 -3.43
CA ALA A 156 -5.94 18.05 -4.50
C ALA A 156 -4.47 18.20 -4.10
N ALA A 157 -3.59 18.41 -5.07
CA ALA A 157 -2.15 18.52 -4.85
C ALA A 157 -1.73 19.64 -3.86
N HIS A 158 -2.55 20.68 -3.71
CA HIS A 158 -2.33 21.82 -2.82
C HIS A 158 -3.31 21.86 -1.63
N ALA A 159 -3.88 20.71 -1.25
CA ALA A 159 -4.85 20.62 -0.17
C ALA A 159 -4.35 21.30 1.10
N ASN A 160 -5.15 22.20 1.68
CA ASN A 160 -4.80 23.03 2.84
C ASN A 160 -3.43 23.74 2.73
N ARG A 161 -3.06 24.20 1.53
CA ARG A 161 -1.76 24.84 1.26
C ARG A 161 -0.56 23.93 1.60
N ALA A 162 -0.76 22.61 1.61
CA ALA A 162 0.34 21.65 1.66
C ALA A 162 1.18 21.78 0.39
N SER A 163 2.50 21.60 0.54
CA SER A 163 3.40 21.60 -0.61
C SER A 163 3.19 20.32 -1.43
N PRO A 164 2.90 20.39 -2.74
CA PRO A 164 2.75 19.19 -3.56
C PRO A 164 3.99 18.28 -3.55
N ALA A 165 5.19 18.86 -3.41
CA ALA A 165 6.43 18.09 -3.31
C ALA A 165 6.50 17.27 -2.01
N LYS A 166 6.02 17.85 -0.89
CA LYS A 166 5.91 17.13 0.38
C LYS A 166 4.83 16.05 0.32
N VAL A 167 3.66 16.37 -0.25
CA VAL A 167 2.58 15.40 -0.48
C VAL A 167 3.08 14.22 -1.31
N TYR A 168 3.81 14.50 -2.38
CA TYR A 168 4.45 13.47 -3.20
C TYR A 168 5.39 12.59 -2.39
N ALA A 169 6.35 13.18 -1.67
CA ALA A 169 7.32 12.43 -0.88
C ALA A 169 6.66 11.54 0.19
N MET A 170 5.64 12.05 0.90
CA MET A 170 4.86 11.27 1.85
C MET A 170 4.15 10.08 1.19
N CYS A 171 3.49 10.32 0.06
CA CYS A 171 2.76 9.27 -0.66
C CYS A 171 3.71 8.20 -1.22
N MET A 172 4.90 8.60 -1.69
CA MET A 172 5.92 7.67 -2.17
C MET A 172 6.46 6.82 -1.03
N ALA A 173 6.84 7.41 0.11
CA ALA A 173 7.33 6.65 1.27
C ALA A 173 6.33 5.59 1.74
N VAL A 174 5.05 5.98 1.85
CA VAL A 174 3.95 5.05 2.19
C VAL A 174 3.79 3.98 1.11
N SER A 175 3.83 4.36 -0.17
CA SER A 175 3.63 3.42 -1.28
C SER A 175 4.75 2.38 -1.39
N ASP A 176 6.00 2.83 -1.32
CA ASP A 176 7.17 1.96 -1.48
C ASP A 176 7.22 0.92 -0.36
N PHE A 177 6.95 1.34 0.87
CA PHE A 177 6.83 0.42 2.01
C PHE A 177 5.72 -0.61 1.77
N LEU A 178 4.50 -0.17 1.44
CA LEU A 178 3.36 -1.07 1.30
C LEU A 178 3.53 -2.07 0.14
N LEU A 179 4.10 -1.63 -0.98
CA LEU A 179 4.41 -2.52 -2.10
C LEU A 179 5.48 -3.56 -1.71
N SER A 180 6.53 -3.13 -1.02
CA SER A 180 7.59 -4.01 -0.54
C SER A 180 7.06 -5.03 0.46
N PHE A 181 6.28 -4.58 1.45
CA PHE A 181 5.62 -5.41 2.45
C PHE A 181 4.75 -6.50 1.81
N VAL A 182 3.85 -6.12 0.89
CA VAL A 182 2.96 -7.07 0.21
C VAL A 182 3.74 -8.11 -0.60
N ASP A 183 4.80 -7.68 -1.31
CA ASP A 183 5.62 -8.59 -2.10
C ASP A 183 6.41 -9.58 -1.24
N GLN A 184 6.98 -9.10 -0.14
CA GLN A 184 7.74 -9.92 0.79
C GLN A 184 6.85 -10.94 1.51
N GLU A 185 5.67 -10.53 2.00
CA GLU A 185 4.69 -11.43 2.62
C GLU A 185 4.22 -12.52 1.66
N PHE A 186 3.90 -12.14 0.42
CA PHE A 186 3.51 -13.11 -0.60
C PHE A 186 4.66 -14.08 -0.91
N SER A 187 5.87 -13.58 -1.07
CA SER A 187 7.04 -14.39 -1.40
C SER A 187 7.40 -15.34 -0.27
N ALA A 188 7.42 -14.87 0.99
CA ALA A 188 7.65 -15.70 2.16
C ALA A 188 6.64 -16.85 2.26
N LYS A 189 5.36 -16.58 1.97
CA LYS A 189 4.31 -17.62 1.99
C LYS A 189 4.53 -18.70 0.92
N VAL A 190 4.86 -18.29 -0.30
CA VAL A 190 5.14 -19.22 -1.40
C VAL A 190 6.41 -20.03 -1.11
N ASP A 191 7.46 -19.38 -0.65
CA ASP A 191 8.75 -20.02 -0.39
C ASP A 191 8.68 -21.01 0.79
N ALA A 192 7.98 -20.65 1.87
CA ALA A 192 7.73 -21.56 2.99
C ALA A 192 6.97 -22.81 2.55
N TYR A 193 5.98 -22.66 1.66
CA TYR A 193 5.25 -23.80 1.12
C TYR A 193 6.16 -24.68 0.24
N CYS A 194 6.91 -24.08 -0.68
CA CYS A 194 7.86 -24.81 -1.53
C CYS A 194 8.85 -25.63 -0.70
N ALA A 195 9.41 -25.04 0.37
CA ALA A 195 10.30 -25.73 1.29
C ALA A 195 9.60 -26.92 1.98
N ALA A 196 8.36 -26.74 2.44
CA ALA A 196 7.59 -27.78 3.12
C ALA A 196 7.25 -28.98 2.23
N VAL A 197 7.06 -28.76 0.92
CA VAL A 197 6.71 -29.84 -0.03
C VAL A 197 7.87 -30.31 -0.90
N GLY A 198 9.10 -29.82 -0.67
CA GLY A 198 10.27 -30.14 -1.48
C GLY A 198 10.14 -29.71 -2.95
N PHE A 199 9.42 -28.62 -3.22
CA PHE A 199 9.22 -28.12 -4.58
C PHE A 199 10.39 -27.22 -4.99
N GLU A 200 11.40 -27.82 -5.61
CA GLU A 200 12.52 -27.07 -6.20
C GLU A 200 12.07 -26.42 -7.52
N SER A 201 12.21 -25.10 -7.60
CA SER A 201 11.95 -24.37 -8.82
C SER A 201 13.09 -24.63 -9.84
N GLN A 202 12.93 -25.65 -10.69
CA GLN A 202 13.68 -25.77 -11.95
C GLN A 202 13.48 -24.54 -12.84
#